data_AF-A0A8J3MJC3-F1
#
_entry.id   AF-A0A8J3MJC3-F1
#
_cell.length_a   1.000
_cell.length_b   1.000
_cell.length_c   1.000
_cell.angle_alpha   90.00
_cell.angle_beta   90.00
_cell.angle_gamma   90.00
#
_symmetry.space_group_name_H-M   'P 1'
#
loop_
_entity.id
_entity.type
_entity.pdbx_description
1 polymer ?
#
loop_
_entity_poly.entity_id
_entity_poly.type
_entity_poly.pdbx_seq_one_letter_code
_entity_poly.pdbx_strand_id
1 'polypeptide(L)'
;MPAVAWHPYEPLLLVTGQQGVTSWTPDGVHPLAGVPAGAAYRDLAFSPDGRTLWASPSSIGGEDAWEFSDSVDLRTGTVRVGPRWDTGVVEHPGGGLVLTYRSDQAATLGVFASVDEQVAPGAMRALRRALILDVDGYEAPVFSADGRHFAIRGNAYAHTLQVFEFPSLTCVVSELLARPDVGDAEVDAWSRHNIAFGAGPGVLWVATPSGTLVRIDVDADDVTAHEVSPGVGLTALATMAAGELVAATGDGGLLLLAVRDDAVVPDLDAARAAVAGFVAATVELPDGEDPDEDEDFALTDGDREWEQSDLDAVAAAEPSDPTWLQLRAAINAVRDRSR
;
A
#
# COMPACT_ATOMS: atom_id res chain seq x y z
N MET A 1 -11.84 -10.97 -4.01
CA MET A 1 -12.63 -9.96 -4.74
C MET A 1 -12.01 -9.76 -6.12
N PRO A 2 -12.74 -9.23 -7.11
CA PRO A 2 -12.07 -8.69 -8.30
C PRO A 2 -11.18 -7.52 -7.88
N ALA A 3 -9.97 -7.43 -8.44
CA ALA A 3 -9.16 -6.23 -8.34
C ALA A 3 -9.66 -5.20 -9.33
N VAL A 4 -9.49 -3.94 -8.95
CA VAL A 4 -9.90 -2.79 -9.74
C VAL A 4 -8.77 -1.76 -9.78
N ALA A 5 -8.58 -1.12 -10.93
CA ALA A 5 -7.60 -0.03 -11.09
C ALA A 5 -8.21 1.09 -11.94
N TRP A 6 -8.20 2.31 -11.41
CA TRP A 6 -8.58 3.50 -12.16
C TRP A 6 -7.38 4.05 -12.91
N HIS A 7 -7.57 4.39 -14.18
CA HIS A 7 -6.54 5.07 -14.95
C HIS A 7 -6.31 6.49 -14.39
N PRO A 8 -5.06 6.95 -14.25
CA PRO A 8 -4.77 8.24 -13.60
C PRO A 8 -5.32 9.47 -14.34
N TYR A 9 -5.50 9.37 -15.67
CA TYR A 9 -5.88 10.52 -16.51
C TYR A 9 -7.13 10.32 -17.39
N GLU A 10 -7.66 9.11 -17.47
CA GLU A 10 -8.71 8.76 -18.43
C GLU A 10 -9.89 8.15 -17.67
N PRO A 11 -11.13 8.31 -18.16
CA PRO A 11 -12.30 7.65 -17.58
C PRO A 11 -12.29 6.16 -17.93
N LEU A 12 -11.29 5.44 -17.42
CA LEU A 12 -11.04 4.03 -17.67
C LEU A 12 -10.86 3.31 -16.33
N LEU A 13 -11.67 2.28 -16.11
CA LEU A 13 -11.55 1.37 -14.97
C LEU A 13 -11.21 -0.03 -15.50
N LEU A 14 -10.15 -0.63 -14.99
CA LEU A 14 -9.83 -2.02 -15.22
C LEU A 14 -10.36 -2.88 -14.09
N VAL A 15 -10.92 -4.04 -14.43
CA VAL A 15 -11.47 -4.99 -13.47
C VAL A 15 -11.00 -6.40 -13.82
N THR A 16 -10.44 -7.13 -12.85
CA THR A 16 -10.13 -8.55 -13.04
C THR A 16 -11.41 -9.39 -13.02
N GLY A 17 -11.47 -10.41 -13.87
CA GLY A 17 -12.62 -11.31 -13.97
C GLY A 17 -12.21 -12.72 -14.35
N GLN A 18 -13.17 -13.64 -14.39
CA GLN A 18 -12.93 -15.06 -14.69
C GLN A 18 -12.30 -15.30 -16.07
N GLN A 19 -12.43 -14.36 -17.00
CA GLN A 19 -11.96 -14.47 -18.38
C GLN A 19 -10.76 -13.56 -18.66
N GLY A 20 -10.15 -12.96 -17.63
CA GLY A 20 -9.05 -12.00 -17.74
C GLY A 20 -9.45 -10.59 -17.30
N VAL A 21 -8.78 -9.58 -17.85
CA VAL A 21 -9.00 -8.16 -17.50
C VAL A 21 -10.00 -7.51 -18.44
N THR A 22 -10.94 -6.78 -17.88
CA THR A 22 -11.97 -6.05 -18.62
C THR A 22 -11.77 -4.54 -18.43
N SER A 23 -11.83 -3.78 -19.51
CA SER A 23 -11.88 -2.32 -19.50
C SER A 23 -13.32 -1.82 -19.47
N TRP A 24 -13.57 -0.88 -18.57
CA TRP A 24 -14.84 -0.19 -18.40
C TRP A 24 -14.60 1.27 -18.76
N THR A 25 -15.31 1.74 -19.77
CA THR A 25 -15.24 3.10 -20.30
C THR A 25 -16.66 3.67 -20.44
N PRO A 26 -16.84 4.99 -20.61
CA PRO A 26 -18.14 5.57 -20.92
C PRO A 26 -18.83 4.96 -22.15
N ASP A 27 -18.05 4.45 -23.11
CA ASP A 27 -18.56 3.85 -24.35
C ASP A 27 -18.97 2.38 -24.19
N GLY A 28 -18.60 1.74 -23.08
CA GLY A 28 -18.98 0.36 -22.77
C GLY A 28 -17.89 -0.45 -22.07
N VAL A 29 -18.17 -1.75 -21.97
CA VAL A 29 -17.35 -2.74 -21.29
C VAL A 29 -16.73 -3.67 -22.34
N HIS A 30 -15.41 -3.76 -22.36
CA HIS A 30 -14.66 -4.50 -23.38
C HIS A 30 -13.52 -5.33 -22.74
N PRO A 31 -13.13 -6.47 -23.31
CA PRO A 31 -11.88 -7.14 -22.91
C PRO A 31 -10.68 -6.22 -23.14
N LEU A 32 -9.72 -6.20 -22.21
CA LEU A 32 -8.50 -5.42 -22.38
C LEU A 32 -7.60 -6.08 -23.44
N ALA A 33 -7.28 -5.36 -24.51
CA ALA A 33 -6.38 -5.84 -25.54
C ALA A 33 -4.94 -5.95 -25.00
N GLY A 34 -4.19 -6.96 -25.46
CA GLY A 34 -2.78 -7.13 -25.09
C GLY A 34 -2.52 -7.92 -23.81
N VAL A 35 -3.54 -8.16 -22.99
CA VAL A 35 -3.44 -9.07 -21.85
C VAL A 35 -3.49 -10.53 -22.32
N PRO A 36 -2.60 -11.42 -21.84
CA PRO A 36 -2.63 -12.84 -22.18
C PRO A 36 -3.98 -13.49 -21.84
N ALA A 37 -4.48 -14.33 -22.76
CA ALA A 37 -5.74 -15.03 -22.56
C ALA A 37 -5.63 -15.99 -21.36
N GLY A 38 -6.57 -15.89 -20.42
CA GLY A 38 -6.57 -16.69 -19.20
C GLY A 38 -5.63 -16.20 -18.11
N ALA A 39 -5.03 -15.01 -18.25
CA ALA A 39 -4.28 -14.37 -17.16
C ALA A 39 -5.15 -14.26 -15.90
N ALA A 40 -4.65 -14.82 -14.80
CA ALA A 40 -5.34 -14.91 -13.52
C ALA A 40 -4.82 -13.86 -12.53
N TYR A 41 -4.69 -12.61 -12.99
CA TYR A 41 -4.25 -11.50 -12.15
C TYR A 41 -5.18 -11.31 -10.96
N ARG A 42 -4.57 -11.14 -9.79
CA ARG A 42 -5.25 -10.85 -8.53
C ARG A 42 -5.22 -9.38 -8.20
N ASP A 43 -4.16 -8.68 -8.59
CA ASP A 43 -3.97 -7.26 -8.33
C ASP A 43 -3.61 -6.51 -9.62
N LEU A 44 -4.06 -5.26 -9.72
CA LEU A 44 -3.84 -4.37 -10.86
C LEU A 44 -3.43 -2.98 -10.36
N ALA A 45 -2.47 -2.36 -11.03
CA ALA A 45 -2.13 -0.96 -10.82
C ALA A 45 -1.68 -0.32 -12.15
N PHE A 46 -2.00 0.96 -12.34
CA PHE A 46 -1.42 1.72 -13.45
C PHE A 46 -0.08 2.31 -13.03
N SER A 47 0.85 2.39 -13.98
CA SER A 47 1.98 3.31 -13.84
C SER A 47 1.47 4.75 -13.70
N PRO A 48 2.25 5.64 -13.04
CA PRO A 48 1.94 7.06 -12.92
C PRO A 48 1.53 7.76 -14.23
N ASP A 49 2.15 7.39 -15.35
CA ASP A 49 1.86 7.94 -16.67
C ASP A 49 0.62 7.31 -17.35
N GLY A 50 0.03 6.29 -16.74
CA GLY A 50 -1.13 5.52 -17.24
C GLY A 50 -0.84 4.59 -18.41
N ARG A 51 0.41 4.53 -18.90
CA ARG A 51 0.74 3.81 -20.14
C ARG A 51 1.03 2.32 -19.92
N THR A 52 1.39 1.96 -18.70
CA THR A 52 1.71 0.58 -18.31
C THR A 52 0.73 0.11 -17.26
N LEU A 53 0.23 -1.10 -17.45
CA LEU A 53 -0.51 -1.84 -16.43
C LEU A 53 0.47 -2.79 -15.73
N TRP A 54 0.64 -2.61 -14.43
CA TRP A 54 1.27 -3.60 -13.56
C TRP A 54 0.19 -4.56 -13.09
N ALA A 55 0.45 -5.85 -13.23
CA ALA A 55 -0.50 -6.89 -12.89
C ALA A 55 0.20 -8.06 -12.18
N SER A 56 -0.31 -8.46 -11.02
CA SER A 56 0.26 -9.53 -10.20
C SER A 56 -0.79 -10.62 -9.94
N PRO A 57 -0.43 -11.92 -9.89
CA PRO A 57 0.89 -12.51 -10.20
C PRO A 57 1.18 -12.53 -11.71
N SER A 58 2.43 -12.76 -12.12
CA SER A 58 2.81 -12.83 -13.54
C SER A 58 2.05 -13.94 -14.29
N SER A 59 1.50 -13.63 -15.46
CA SER A 59 0.83 -14.61 -16.32
C SER A 59 1.80 -15.47 -17.13
N ILE A 60 3.07 -15.06 -17.21
CA ILE A 60 4.13 -15.74 -17.96
C ILE A 60 5.21 -16.35 -17.06
N GLY A 61 5.09 -16.22 -15.73
CA GLY A 61 6.04 -16.74 -14.73
C GLY A 61 5.99 -18.25 -14.48
N GLY A 62 5.00 -18.96 -15.04
CA GLY A 62 4.92 -20.42 -14.90
C GLY A 62 4.66 -20.87 -13.46
N GLU A 63 5.52 -21.73 -12.92
CA GLU A 63 5.43 -22.21 -11.52
C GLU A 63 5.77 -21.09 -10.51
N ASP A 64 6.62 -20.14 -10.91
CA ASP A 64 7.09 -19.02 -10.09
C ASP A 64 6.28 -17.74 -10.32
N ALA A 65 5.04 -17.87 -10.83
CA ALA A 65 4.18 -16.74 -11.18
C ALA A 65 4.03 -15.71 -10.05
N TRP A 66 4.06 -16.15 -8.80
CA TRP A 66 3.92 -15.33 -7.60
C TRP A 66 5.16 -14.54 -7.21
N GLU A 67 6.32 -14.94 -7.72
CA GLU A 67 7.59 -14.24 -7.47
C GLU A 67 7.79 -13.06 -8.43
N PHE A 68 6.84 -12.81 -9.32
CA PHE A 68 6.93 -11.76 -10.33
C PHE A 68 5.58 -11.12 -10.61
N SER A 69 5.63 -9.98 -11.30
CA SER A 69 4.46 -9.35 -11.90
C SER A 69 4.63 -9.21 -13.41
N ASP A 70 3.55 -8.85 -14.10
CA ASP A 70 3.58 -8.42 -15.49
C ASP A 70 3.52 -6.91 -15.58
N SER A 71 4.37 -6.34 -16.44
CA SER A 71 4.29 -4.97 -16.93
C SER A 71 3.77 -4.99 -18.37
N VAL A 72 2.54 -4.54 -18.58
CA VAL A 72 1.85 -4.56 -19.87
C VAL A 72 1.82 -3.15 -20.45
N ASP A 73 2.51 -2.92 -21.56
CA ASP A 73 2.38 -1.67 -22.34
C ASP A 73 1.00 -1.67 -23.02
N LEU A 74 0.11 -0.78 -22.60
CA LEU A 74 -1.29 -0.75 -23.04
C LEU A 74 -1.45 -0.30 -24.49
N ARG A 75 -0.46 0.39 -25.05
CA ARG A 75 -0.47 0.81 -26.45
C ARG A 75 -0.06 -0.33 -27.38
N THR A 76 0.92 -1.13 -26.99
CA THR A 76 1.48 -2.19 -27.86
C THR A 76 0.97 -3.58 -27.51
N GLY A 77 0.44 -3.78 -26.31
CA GLY A 77 0.14 -5.09 -25.73
C GLY A 77 1.38 -5.90 -25.37
N THR A 78 2.56 -5.27 -25.31
CA THR A 78 3.79 -5.99 -24.94
C THR A 78 3.79 -6.29 -23.45
N VAL A 79 3.99 -7.55 -23.09
CA VAL A 79 4.12 -8.01 -21.70
C VAL A 79 5.60 -8.21 -21.37
N ARG A 80 6.02 -7.70 -20.22
CA ARG A 80 7.35 -7.91 -19.63
C ARG A 80 7.21 -8.39 -18.20
N VAL A 81 8.20 -9.13 -17.72
CA VAL A 81 8.29 -9.49 -16.30
C VAL A 81 8.73 -8.26 -15.50
N GLY A 82 8.05 -7.99 -14.40
CA GLY A 82 8.37 -6.97 -13.41
C GLY A 82 8.59 -7.59 -12.02
N PRO A 83 8.98 -6.78 -11.01
CA PRO A 83 9.25 -7.27 -9.67
C PRO A 83 7.99 -7.83 -9.00
N ARG A 84 8.17 -8.70 -8.01
CA ARG A 84 7.08 -9.17 -7.15
C ARG A 84 6.40 -8.00 -6.44
N TRP A 85 5.08 -8.07 -6.36
CA TRP A 85 4.29 -7.33 -5.40
C TRP A 85 2.93 -8.00 -5.21
N ASP A 86 2.28 -7.70 -4.10
CA ASP A 86 0.92 -8.11 -3.77
C ASP A 86 0.16 -6.93 -3.17
N THR A 87 -1.18 -6.93 -3.30
CA THR A 87 -2.12 -5.93 -2.73
C THR A 87 -2.28 -4.58 -3.48
N GLY A 88 -1.19 -3.91 -3.87
CA GLY A 88 -1.30 -2.61 -4.55
C GLY A 88 0.02 -1.86 -4.79
N VAL A 89 -0.04 -0.86 -5.65
CA VAL A 89 1.07 0.06 -5.94
C VAL A 89 0.55 1.49 -5.88
N VAL A 90 1.21 2.35 -5.11
CA VAL A 90 0.75 3.73 -4.89
C VAL A 90 1.90 4.71 -5.14
N GLU A 91 1.64 5.71 -5.97
CA GLU A 91 2.61 6.77 -6.24
C GLU A 91 2.67 7.77 -5.09
N HIS A 92 3.88 8.16 -4.72
CA HIS A 92 4.10 9.29 -3.83
C HIS A 92 3.68 10.60 -4.52
N PRO A 93 2.99 11.56 -3.87
CA PRO A 93 2.50 12.80 -4.50
C PRO A 93 3.58 13.68 -5.13
N GLY A 94 4.82 13.56 -4.66
CA GLY A 94 6.01 14.17 -5.27
C GLY A 94 6.39 13.59 -6.63
N GLY A 95 5.84 12.46 -7.04
CA GLY A 95 6.07 11.78 -8.31
C GLY A 95 7.39 11.01 -8.38
N GLY A 96 7.48 10.08 -9.33
CA GLY A 96 8.72 9.32 -9.65
C GLY A 96 9.13 8.27 -8.61
N LEU A 97 8.31 8.04 -7.59
CA LEU A 97 8.50 7.04 -6.56
C LEU A 97 7.16 6.37 -6.27
N VAL A 98 7.15 5.04 -6.19
CA VAL A 98 6.00 4.26 -5.76
C VAL A 98 6.33 3.47 -4.51
N LEU A 99 5.31 3.17 -3.71
CA LEU A 99 5.36 2.21 -2.60
C LEU A 99 4.43 1.04 -2.95
N THR A 100 4.95 -0.17 -2.77
CA THR A 100 4.20 -1.42 -2.96
C THR A 100 4.56 -2.41 -1.85
N TYR A 101 3.82 -3.51 -1.75
CA TYR A 101 4.10 -4.56 -0.79
C TYR A 101 4.61 -5.83 -1.43
N ARG A 102 5.48 -6.50 -0.70
CA ARG A 102 5.83 -7.89 -0.88
C ARG A 102 5.53 -8.62 0.42
N SER A 103 4.54 -9.49 0.40
CA SER A 103 4.06 -10.14 1.61
C SER A 103 4.40 -11.61 1.62
N ASP A 104 4.91 -12.10 2.74
CA ASP A 104 4.86 -13.50 3.13
C ASP A 104 3.97 -13.64 4.39
N GLN A 105 3.66 -14.87 4.81
CA GLN A 105 2.75 -15.08 5.95
C GLN A 105 3.26 -14.51 7.28
N ALA A 106 4.56 -14.22 7.39
CA ALA A 106 5.23 -13.82 8.61
C ALA A 106 5.56 -12.32 8.65
N ALA A 107 5.77 -11.70 7.49
CA ALA A 107 6.25 -10.35 7.28
C ALA A 107 5.73 -9.77 5.96
N THR A 108 5.50 -8.47 5.93
CA THR A 108 5.30 -7.72 4.69
C THR A 108 6.38 -6.66 4.57
N LEU A 109 7.04 -6.61 3.42
CA LEU A 109 7.96 -5.53 3.07
C LEU A 109 7.23 -4.41 2.34
N GLY A 110 7.33 -3.18 2.87
CA GLY A 110 7.03 -1.94 2.17
C GLY A 110 8.20 -1.56 1.28
N VAL A 111 8.11 -1.92 0.00
CA VAL A 111 9.18 -1.70 -0.98
C VAL A 111 8.92 -0.42 -1.75
N PHE A 112 9.89 0.50 -1.66
CA PHE A 112 9.92 1.70 -2.47
C PHE A 112 10.59 1.40 -3.81
N ALA A 113 10.04 1.91 -4.91
CA ALA A 113 10.63 1.75 -6.23
C ALA A 113 10.64 3.08 -7.00
N SER A 114 11.77 3.39 -7.64
CA SER A 114 11.85 4.52 -8.57
C SER A 114 11.12 4.16 -9.87
N VAL A 115 10.48 5.16 -10.46
CA VAL A 115 9.79 5.03 -11.75
C VAL A 115 10.26 6.18 -12.63
N ASP A 116 11.23 5.90 -13.50
CA ASP A 116 11.75 6.88 -14.47
C ASP A 116 11.03 6.75 -15.81
N GLU A 117 10.10 7.66 -16.04
CA GLU A 117 9.30 7.74 -17.26
C GLU A 117 10.13 8.05 -18.52
N GLN A 118 11.31 8.66 -18.39
CA GLN A 118 12.13 9.05 -19.53
C GLN A 118 13.06 7.93 -19.98
N VAL A 119 13.58 7.15 -19.02
CA VAL A 119 14.56 6.09 -19.30
C VAL A 119 13.88 4.75 -19.58
N ALA A 120 12.90 4.37 -18.74
CA ALA A 120 12.22 3.10 -18.84
C ALA A 120 10.75 3.24 -18.39
N PRO A 121 9.86 3.72 -19.28
CA PRO A 121 8.46 3.95 -18.94
C PRO A 121 7.82 2.71 -18.29
N GLY A 122 7.24 2.91 -17.11
CA GLY A 122 6.53 1.85 -16.37
C GLY A 122 7.44 0.76 -15.78
N ALA A 123 8.76 0.92 -15.72
CA ALA A 123 9.62 0.00 -14.97
C ALA A 123 9.67 0.41 -13.50
N MET A 124 9.38 -0.53 -12.60
CA MET A 124 9.59 -0.36 -11.16
C MET A 124 11.01 -0.83 -10.81
N ARG A 125 11.85 0.09 -10.32
CA ARG A 125 13.22 -0.22 -9.85
C ARG A 125 13.25 -0.17 -8.34
N ALA A 126 13.21 -1.34 -7.71
CA ALA A 126 13.20 -1.45 -6.26
C ALA A 126 14.42 -0.76 -5.64
N LEU A 127 14.20 -0.05 -4.54
CA LEU A 127 15.22 0.60 -3.75
C LEU A 127 15.56 -0.27 -2.55
N ARG A 128 16.83 -0.22 -2.12
CA ARG A 128 17.33 -0.99 -0.97
C ARG A 128 16.60 -0.67 0.34
N ARG A 129 16.07 0.54 0.53
CA ARG A 129 15.43 0.93 1.79
C ARG A 129 13.97 0.49 1.79
N ALA A 130 13.55 -0.29 2.80
CA ALA A 130 12.20 -0.83 2.90
C ALA A 130 11.65 -0.77 4.33
N LEU A 131 10.33 -0.70 4.46
CA LEU A 131 9.64 -0.98 5.72
C LEU A 131 9.52 -2.50 5.89
N ILE A 132 9.62 -2.99 7.13
CA ILE A 132 9.15 -4.32 7.50
C ILE A 132 7.92 -4.19 8.41
N LEU A 133 6.85 -4.86 8.03
CA LEU A 133 5.58 -4.91 8.72
C LEU A 133 5.33 -6.35 9.18
N ASP A 134 4.48 -6.50 10.21
CA ASP A 134 4.14 -7.83 10.70
C ASP A 134 3.12 -8.51 9.79
N VAL A 135 3.32 -9.79 9.47
CA VAL A 135 2.38 -10.66 8.73
C VAL A 135 1.89 -10.13 7.37
N ASP A 136 1.02 -10.86 6.65
CA ASP A 136 0.49 -10.47 5.33
C ASP A 136 -0.85 -9.73 5.40
N GLY A 137 -1.35 -9.31 4.23
CA GLY A 137 -2.74 -8.91 4.05
C GLY A 137 -3.05 -7.45 4.36
N TYR A 138 -2.04 -6.57 4.27
CA TYR A 138 -2.23 -5.12 4.31
C TYR A 138 -3.02 -4.62 3.09
N GLU A 139 -3.74 -3.51 3.26
CA GLU A 139 -4.27 -2.75 2.11
C GLU A 139 -3.22 -1.76 1.59
N ALA A 140 -3.31 -1.43 0.30
CA ALA A 140 -2.45 -0.45 -0.34
C ALA A 140 -2.31 0.84 0.52
N PRO A 141 -1.08 1.37 0.68
CA PRO A 141 -0.84 2.53 1.54
C PRO A 141 -1.53 3.77 0.98
N VAL A 142 -1.91 4.71 1.86
CA VAL A 142 -2.52 5.97 1.44
C VAL A 142 -1.57 7.11 1.78
N PHE A 143 -1.11 7.85 0.78
CA PHE A 143 -0.32 9.06 1.00
C PHE A 143 -1.19 10.26 1.35
N SER A 144 -0.68 11.10 2.25
CA SER A 144 -1.13 12.47 2.44
C SER A 144 -0.87 13.29 1.18
N ALA A 145 -1.69 14.31 0.90
CA ALA A 145 -1.58 15.09 -0.34
C ALA A 145 -0.25 15.85 -0.49
N ASP A 146 0.42 16.17 0.62
CA ASP A 146 1.74 16.80 0.66
C ASP A 146 2.90 15.79 0.67
N GLY A 147 2.60 14.48 0.72
CA GLY A 147 3.57 13.39 0.71
C GLY A 147 4.38 13.25 2.00
N ARG A 148 4.13 14.04 3.04
CA ARG A 148 4.91 13.97 4.29
C ARG A 148 4.58 12.74 5.12
N HIS A 149 3.40 12.18 4.92
CA HIS A 149 2.91 11.00 5.63
C HIS A 149 2.31 9.97 4.68
N PHE A 150 2.37 8.71 5.07
CA PHE A 150 1.54 7.65 4.51
C PHE A 150 0.96 6.78 5.62
N ALA A 151 -0.25 6.29 5.40
CA ALA A 151 -0.98 5.46 6.34
C ALA A 151 -1.13 4.04 5.79
N ILE A 152 -0.99 3.07 6.67
CA ILE A 152 -1.08 1.63 6.40
C ILE A 152 -2.20 1.05 7.25
N ARG A 153 -3.08 0.28 6.63
CA ARG A 153 -4.33 -0.19 7.25
C ARG A 153 -4.41 -1.71 7.33
N GLY A 154 -4.47 -2.19 8.57
CA GLY A 154 -4.82 -3.57 8.94
C GLY A 154 -3.87 -4.61 8.36
N ASN A 155 -4.06 -5.87 8.75
CA ASN A 155 -3.41 -7.01 8.11
C ASN A 155 -4.38 -8.19 8.11
N ALA A 156 -3.97 -9.37 7.63
CA ALA A 156 -4.82 -10.56 7.58
C ALA A 156 -5.41 -10.98 8.95
N TYR A 157 -4.79 -10.57 10.05
CA TYR A 157 -5.07 -11.07 11.40
C TYR A 157 -5.55 -9.99 12.40
N ALA A 158 -5.36 -8.70 12.08
CA ALA A 158 -5.68 -7.60 12.97
C ALA A 158 -6.13 -6.35 12.22
N HIS A 159 -6.93 -5.53 12.90
CA HIS A 159 -7.29 -4.20 12.42
C HIS A 159 -6.39 -3.15 13.06
N THR A 160 -5.20 -2.98 12.52
CA THR A 160 -4.25 -1.93 12.92
C THR A 160 -4.36 -0.70 12.03
N LEU A 161 -3.87 0.42 12.53
CA LEU A 161 -3.60 1.63 11.75
C LEU A 161 -2.21 2.11 12.13
N GLN A 162 -1.34 2.26 11.13
CA GLN A 162 -0.02 2.84 11.31
C GLN A 162 0.13 4.03 10.37
N VAL A 163 0.76 5.11 10.84
CA VAL A 163 1.12 6.27 10.02
C VAL A 163 2.62 6.49 10.14
N PHE A 164 3.27 6.65 9.00
CA PHE A 164 4.70 6.85 8.90
C PHE A 164 5.01 8.21 8.28
N GLU A 165 6.05 8.84 8.80
CA GLU A 165 6.65 10.02 8.19
C GLU A 165 7.53 9.63 7.00
N PHE A 166 7.50 10.44 5.94
CA PHE A 166 8.40 10.35 4.81
C PHE A 166 9.30 11.61 4.77
N PRO A 167 10.62 11.48 4.56
CA PRO A 167 11.38 10.28 4.15
C PRO A 167 12.02 9.50 5.31
N SER A 168 11.76 9.86 6.57
CA SER A 168 12.39 9.21 7.74
C SER A 168 11.98 7.75 7.89
N LEU A 169 10.75 7.42 7.48
CA LEU A 169 10.05 6.15 7.70
C LEU A 169 9.72 5.89 9.17
N THR A 170 9.75 6.92 10.01
CA THR A 170 9.41 6.82 11.43
C THR A 170 7.91 6.61 11.61
N CYS A 171 7.52 5.65 12.45
CA CYS A 171 6.14 5.43 12.83
C CYS A 171 5.70 6.53 13.82
N VAL A 172 4.70 7.32 13.45
CA VAL A 172 4.20 8.45 14.25
C VAL A 172 2.80 8.22 14.82
N VAL A 173 2.05 7.27 14.25
CA VAL A 173 0.78 6.78 14.81
C VAL A 173 0.78 5.27 14.73
N SER A 174 0.41 4.59 15.80
CA SER A 174 0.25 3.13 15.84
C SER A 174 -0.93 2.77 16.74
N GLU A 175 -2.02 2.31 16.13
CA GLU A 175 -3.29 2.08 16.80
C GLU A 175 -3.87 0.70 16.49
N LEU A 176 -4.45 0.07 17.50
CA LEU A 176 -5.23 -1.16 17.35
C LEU A 176 -6.73 -0.80 17.36
N LEU A 177 -7.36 -0.85 16.19
CA LEU A 177 -8.74 -0.39 15.99
C LEU A 177 -9.81 -1.40 16.43
N ALA A 178 -9.50 -2.70 16.36
CA ALA A 178 -10.35 -3.77 16.86
C ALA A 178 -9.52 -4.74 17.68
N ARG A 179 -10.00 -5.13 18.85
CA ARG A 179 -9.27 -6.08 19.68
C ARG A 179 -9.66 -7.53 19.35
N PRO A 180 -8.69 -8.41 19.03
CA PRO A 180 -8.99 -9.80 18.69
C PRO A 180 -9.66 -10.59 19.83
N ASP A 181 -9.44 -10.18 21.09
CA ASP A 181 -9.96 -10.87 22.28
C ASP A 181 -11.44 -10.57 22.58
N VAL A 182 -12.03 -9.57 21.92
CA VAL A 182 -13.44 -9.18 22.11
C VAL A 182 -14.39 -9.95 21.18
N GLY A 183 -13.85 -10.69 20.20
CA GLY A 183 -14.54 -11.69 19.39
C GLY A 183 -14.76 -11.28 17.93
N ASP A 184 -14.98 -12.29 17.07
CA ASP A 184 -15.02 -12.17 15.61
C ASP A 184 -15.99 -11.09 15.09
N ALA A 185 -17.11 -10.85 15.78
CA ALA A 185 -18.11 -9.87 15.36
C ALA A 185 -17.62 -8.41 15.41
N GLU A 186 -16.69 -8.07 16.31
CA GLU A 186 -16.08 -6.73 16.34
C GLU A 186 -15.05 -6.57 15.22
N VAL A 187 -14.25 -7.62 15.00
CA VAL A 187 -13.27 -7.70 13.91
C VAL A 187 -13.97 -7.55 12.56
N ASP A 188 -14.99 -8.37 12.29
CA ASP A 188 -15.75 -8.37 11.05
C ASP A 188 -16.49 -7.05 10.76
N ALA A 189 -16.73 -6.22 11.78
CA ALA A 189 -17.41 -4.95 11.63
C ALA A 189 -16.51 -3.86 11.01
N TRP A 190 -15.18 -3.99 11.14
CA TRP A 190 -14.23 -3.02 10.60
C TRP A 190 -13.91 -3.31 9.13
N SER A 191 -14.20 -2.33 8.27
CA SER A 191 -13.67 -2.34 6.92
C SER A 191 -12.17 -2.03 6.90
N ARG A 192 -11.47 -2.57 5.90
CA ARG A 192 -10.07 -2.26 5.60
C ARG A 192 -9.92 -1.07 4.64
N HIS A 193 -10.97 -0.68 3.93
CA HIS A 193 -10.96 0.46 3.00
C HIS A 193 -11.45 1.76 3.65
N ASN A 194 -11.27 1.90 4.96
CA ASN A 194 -11.94 2.90 5.78
C ASN A 194 -11.07 4.10 6.15
N ILE A 195 -9.96 4.33 5.45
CA ILE A 195 -9.06 5.45 5.72
C ILE A 195 -8.85 6.31 4.49
N ALA A 196 -8.68 7.62 4.69
CA ALA A 196 -8.29 8.54 3.63
C ALA A 196 -7.61 9.78 4.23
N PHE A 197 -6.53 10.25 3.62
CA PHE A 197 -6.03 11.59 3.93
C PHE A 197 -6.95 12.64 3.33
N GLY A 198 -7.33 13.65 4.13
CA GLY A 198 -8.09 14.79 3.65
C GLY A 198 -7.26 15.72 2.77
N ALA A 199 -7.87 16.82 2.33
CA ALA A 199 -7.16 17.87 1.58
C ALA A 199 -6.17 18.67 2.45
N GLY A 200 -6.41 18.71 3.76
CA GLY A 200 -5.49 19.34 4.72
C GLY A 200 -4.21 18.51 4.91
N PRO A 201 -3.03 19.14 4.99
CA PRO A 201 -1.77 18.43 5.23
C PRO A 201 -1.83 17.71 6.58
N GLY A 202 -1.34 16.46 6.64
CA GLY A 202 -1.27 15.68 7.88
C GLY A 202 -2.62 15.26 8.50
N VAL A 203 -3.76 15.50 7.84
CA VAL A 203 -5.08 15.14 8.37
C VAL A 203 -5.56 13.80 7.81
N LEU A 204 -5.54 12.77 8.65
CA LEU A 204 -6.08 11.46 8.32
C LEU A 204 -7.52 11.31 8.82
N TRP A 205 -8.40 10.77 7.98
CA TRP A 205 -9.76 10.41 8.36
C TRP A 205 -9.92 8.90 8.42
N VAL A 206 -10.61 8.43 9.46
CA VAL A 206 -10.90 7.02 9.71
C VAL A 206 -12.41 6.82 9.88
N ALA A 207 -13.01 6.05 8.98
CA ALA A 207 -14.40 5.61 9.04
C ALA A 207 -14.57 4.44 10.02
N THR A 208 -15.58 4.51 10.88
CA THR A 208 -15.79 3.50 11.93
C THR A 208 -17.05 2.66 11.68
N PRO A 209 -17.14 1.46 12.28
CA PRO A 209 -18.34 0.62 12.23
C PRO A 209 -19.57 1.26 12.89
N SER A 210 -19.38 2.28 13.72
CA SER A 210 -20.46 3.00 14.40
C SER A 210 -21.16 4.06 13.53
N GLY A 211 -20.59 4.39 12.36
CA GLY A 211 -21.05 5.50 11.54
C GLY A 211 -20.39 6.85 11.85
N THR A 212 -19.30 6.82 12.63
CA THR A 212 -18.49 7.99 13.00
C THR A 212 -17.28 8.11 12.07
N LEU A 213 -16.90 9.33 11.72
CA LEU A 213 -15.60 9.67 11.16
C LEU A 213 -14.68 10.22 12.25
N VAL A 214 -13.51 9.61 12.40
CA VAL A 214 -12.46 10.10 13.30
C VAL A 214 -11.43 10.86 12.46
N ARG A 215 -11.21 12.13 12.80
CA ARG A 215 -10.13 12.97 12.28
C ARG A 215 -8.92 12.82 13.20
N ILE A 216 -7.78 12.48 12.62
CA ILE A 216 -6.48 12.43 13.28
C ILE A 216 -5.62 13.50 12.61
N ASP A 217 -5.23 14.50 13.38
CA ASP A 217 -4.22 15.49 12.99
C ASP A 217 -2.86 14.96 13.42
N VAL A 218 -2.11 14.40 12.46
CA VAL A 218 -0.86 13.69 12.74
C VAL A 218 0.21 14.66 13.26
N ASP A 219 0.25 15.88 12.73
CA ASP A 219 1.24 16.89 13.13
C ASP A 219 0.91 17.49 14.52
N ALA A 220 -0.38 17.64 14.85
CA ALA A 220 -0.82 18.24 16.11
C ALA A 220 -1.06 17.23 17.24
N ASP A 221 -1.02 15.92 16.95
CA ASP A 221 -1.41 14.84 17.88
C ASP A 221 -2.83 15.08 18.45
N ASP A 222 -3.76 15.48 17.58
CA ASP A 222 -5.15 15.76 17.94
C ASP A 222 -6.13 14.80 17.27
N VAL A 223 -7.11 14.33 18.03
CA VAL A 223 -8.11 13.36 17.57
C VAL A 223 -9.50 13.87 17.86
N THR A 224 -10.32 14.01 16.82
CA THR A 224 -11.71 14.46 16.94
C THR A 224 -12.67 13.54 16.21
N ALA A 225 -13.81 13.24 16.83
CA ALA A 225 -14.82 12.35 16.28
C ALA A 225 -16.04 13.14 15.79
N HIS A 226 -16.57 12.74 14.63
CA HIS A 226 -17.68 13.38 13.95
C HIS A 226 -18.74 12.33 13.64
N GLU A 227 -19.92 12.44 14.25
CA GLU A 227 -21.05 11.58 13.93
C GLU A 227 -21.59 11.93 12.54
N VAL A 228 -21.57 10.95 11.63
CA VAL A 228 -22.02 11.15 10.24
C VAL A 228 -23.28 10.35 9.93
N SER A 229 -23.32 9.08 10.33
CA SER A 229 -24.45 8.18 10.09
C SER A 229 -24.68 7.24 11.29
N PRO A 230 -25.21 7.75 12.41
CA PRO A 230 -25.30 6.99 13.66
C PRO A 230 -25.98 5.63 13.48
N GLY A 231 -25.27 4.55 13.84
CA GLY A 231 -25.79 3.18 13.79
C GLY A 231 -25.72 2.52 12.41
N VAL A 232 -25.19 3.20 11.38
CA VAL A 232 -24.88 2.61 10.08
C VAL A 232 -23.38 2.72 9.85
N GLY A 233 -22.69 1.58 9.88
CA GLY A 233 -21.23 1.54 9.71
C GLY A 233 -20.78 2.11 8.37
N LEU A 234 -19.64 2.79 8.39
CA LEU A 234 -18.99 3.27 7.18
C LEU A 234 -18.01 2.20 6.68
N THR A 235 -18.18 1.79 5.42
CA THR A 235 -17.52 0.60 4.84
C THR A 235 -16.44 0.94 3.85
N ALA A 236 -16.38 2.18 3.34
CA ALA A 236 -15.26 2.68 2.56
C ALA A 236 -15.16 4.20 2.71
N LEU A 237 -13.95 4.73 2.56
CA LEU A 237 -13.67 6.17 2.61
C LEU A 237 -12.68 6.53 1.52
N ALA A 238 -12.93 7.65 0.83
CA ALA A 238 -12.01 8.21 -0.15
C ALA A 238 -12.11 9.74 -0.15
N THR A 239 -11.03 10.39 -0.60
CA THR A 239 -10.99 11.84 -0.79
C THR A 239 -11.11 12.16 -2.28
N MET A 240 -11.99 13.09 -2.62
CA MET A 240 -12.14 13.60 -3.98
C MET A 240 -11.05 14.60 -4.31
N ALA A 241 -10.77 14.79 -5.60
CA ALA A 241 -9.80 15.80 -6.07
C ALA A 241 -10.13 17.24 -5.63
N ALA A 242 -11.41 17.54 -5.36
CA ALA A 242 -11.85 18.84 -4.86
C ALA A 242 -11.78 18.95 -3.31
N GLY A 243 -11.39 17.88 -2.62
CA GLY A 243 -11.12 17.85 -1.18
C GLY A 243 -12.29 17.36 -0.31
N GLU A 244 -13.46 17.10 -0.88
CA GLU A 244 -14.56 16.44 -0.17
C GLU A 244 -14.23 14.98 0.14
N LEU A 245 -14.86 14.45 1.19
CA LEU A 245 -14.81 13.01 1.49
C LEU A 245 -16.05 12.33 0.91
N VAL A 246 -15.84 11.13 0.36
CA VAL A 246 -16.91 10.22 -0.03
C VAL A 246 -16.84 9.00 0.87
N ALA A 247 -17.96 8.68 1.53
CA ALA A 247 -18.07 7.52 2.39
C ALA A 247 -19.15 6.56 1.88
N ALA A 248 -18.84 5.27 1.80
CA ALA A 248 -19.83 4.22 1.58
C ALA A 248 -20.40 3.75 2.92
N THR A 249 -21.69 3.46 2.94
CA THR A 249 -22.40 3.02 4.15
C THR A 249 -22.75 1.53 4.05
N GLY A 250 -22.88 0.86 5.20
CA GLY A 250 -23.19 -0.57 5.29
C GLY A 250 -24.58 -0.96 4.76
N ASP A 251 -25.48 0.00 4.59
CA ASP A 251 -26.79 -0.18 3.96
C ASP A 251 -26.80 0.08 2.45
N GLY A 252 -25.62 0.30 1.84
CA GLY A 252 -25.45 0.47 0.40
C GLY A 252 -25.60 1.90 -0.12
N GLY A 253 -25.60 2.89 0.78
CA GLY A 253 -25.59 4.31 0.45
C GLY A 253 -24.20 4.88 0.19
N LEU A 254 -24.18 6.10 -0.35
CA LEU A 254 -23.00 6.94 -0.52
C LEU A 254 -23.27 8.31 0.07
N LEU A 255 -22.31 8.82 0.84
CA LEU A 255 -22.34 10.14 1.46
C LEU A 255 -21.24 11.00 0.83
N LEU A 256 -21.58 12.24 0.47
CA LEU A 256 -20.62 13.27 0.09
C LEU A 256 -20.53 14.28 1.24
N LEU A 257 -19.33 14.45 1.78
CA LEU A 257 -19.07 15.22 2.99
C LEU A 257 -18.15 16.39 2.67
N ALA A 258 -18.68 17.60 2.82
CA ALA A 258 -17.88 18.82 2.70
C ALA A 258 -17.04 19.01 3.98
N VAL A 259 -15.72 18.94 3.85
CA VAL A 259 -14.78 19.24 4.93
C VAL A 259 -14.47 20.73 4.88
N ARG A 260 -14.74 21.44 5.98
CA ARG A 260 -14.47 22.88 6.11
C ARG A 260 -13.15 23.10 6.81
N ASP A 261 -12.07 22.71 6.15
CA ASP A 261 -10.73 23.10 6.55
C ASP A 261 -10.26 24.24 5.63
N ASP A 262 -9.38 25.10 6.14
CA ASP A 262 -8.72 26.07 5.28
C ASP A 262 -7.92 25.30 4.23
N ALA A 263 -8.34 25.41 2.97
CA ALA A 263 -7.69 24.70 1.87
C ALA A 263 -6.23 25.15 1.76
N VAL A 264 -5.32 24.35 2.30
CA VAL A 264 -3.89 24.53 2.11
C VAL A 264 -3.51 23.79 0.85
N VAL A 265 -2.97 24.52 -0.12
CA VAL A 265 -2.42 23.90 -1.34
C VAL A 265 -1.15 23.14 -0.94
N PRO A 266 -1.05 21.83 -1.24
CA PRO A 266 0.16 21.07 -0.94
C PRO A 266 1.39 21.67 -1.61
N ASP A 267 2.51 21.74 -0.88
CA ASP A 267 3.80 22.14 -1.45
C ASP A 267 4.42 20.95 -2.22
N LEU A 268 4.03 20.82 -3.49
CA LEU A 268 4.53 19.76 -4.36
C LEU A 268 6.03 19.89 -4.68
N ASP A 269 6.62 21.07 -4.54
CA ASP A 269 8.07 21.24 -4.72
C ASP A 269 8.84 20.67 -3.53
N ALA A 270 8.32 20.86 -2.31
CA ALA A 270 8.85 20.18 -1.13
C ALA A 270 8.68 18.66 -1.22
N ALA A 271 7.52 18.17 -1.67
CA ALA A 271 7.27 16.74 -1.87
C ALA A 271 8.25 16.14 -2.90
N ARG A 272 8.48 16.83 -4.03
CA ARG A 272 9.48 16.45 -5.04
C ARG A 272 10.89 16.41 -4.48
N ALA A 273 11.28 17.42 -3.70
CA ALA A 273 12.58 17.49 -3.07
C ALA A 273 12.79 16.34 -2.07
N ALA A 274 11.76 15.97 -1.30
CA ALA A 274 11.79 14.84 -0.38
C ALA A 274 12.00 13.51 -1.12
N VAL A 275 11.28 13.27 -2.22
CA VAL A 275 11.49 12.08 -3.07
C VAL A 275 12.92 12.04 -3.62
N ALA A 276 13.39 13.15 -4.19
CA ALA A 276 14.74 13.22 -4.74
C ALA A 276 15.80 12.94 -3.67
N GLY A 277 15.61 13.45 -2.45
CA GLY A 277 16.46 13.18 -1.30
C GLY A 277 16.43 11.71 -0.88
N PHE A 278 15.25 11.10 -0.83
CA PHE A 278 15.08 9.69 -0.47
C PHE A 278 15.77 8.77 -1.48
N VAL A 279 15.53 8.96 -2.77
CA VAL A 279 16.16 8.18 -3.86
C VAL A 279 17.69 8.34 -3.83
N ALA A 280 18.19 9.56 -3.61
CA ALA A 280 19.63 9.81 -3.54
C ALA A 280 20.32 9.24 -2.29
N ALA A 281 19.56 8.97 -1.22
CA ALA A 281 20.07 8.41 0.04
C ALA A 281 20.12 6.87 0.06
N THR A 282 19.66 6.22 -1.00
CA THR A 282 19.63 4.76 -1.12
C THR A 282 20.17 4.33 -2.49
N VAL A 283 20.14 3.03 -2.76
CA VAL A 283 20.58 2.44 -4.04
C VAL A 283 19.46 1.63 -4.66
N GLU A 284 19.39 1.63 -5.98
CA GLU A 284 18.54 0.71 -6.73
C GLU A 284 19.11 -0.71 -6.62
N LEU A 285 18.23 -1.67 -6.41
CA LEU A 285 18.55 -3.09 -6.46
C LEU A 285 18.70 -3.55 -7.92
N PRO A 286 19.51 -4.59 -8.19
CA PRO A 286 19.66 -5.13 -9.53
C PRO A 286 18.33 -5.56 -10.16
N ASP A 287 18.13 -5.27 -11.44
CA ASP A 287 16.95 -5.73 -12.20
C ASP A 287 17.00 -7.25 -12.43
N GLY A 288 15.83 -7.91 -12.37
CA GLY A 288 15.63 -9.26 -12.93
C GLY A 288 16.03 -10.43 -12.03
N GLU A 289 16.52 -10.16 -10.83
CA GLU A 289 16.66 -11.14 -9.76
C GLU A 289 15.61 -10.83 -8.68
N ASP A 290 15.09 -11.87 -8.04
CA ASP A 290 14.25 -11.68 -6.87
C ASP A 290 15.16 -11.36 -5.67
N PRO A 291 15.15 -10.13 -5.12
CA PRO A 291 16.06 -9.77 -4.04
C PRO A 291 15.78 -10.58 -2.78
N ASP A 292 16.86 -10.98 -2.11
CA ASP A 292 16.79 -11.65 -0.83
C ASP A 292 16.35 -10.65 0.25
N GLU A 293 15.26 -10.97 0.92
CA GLU A 293 14.61 -10.09 1.90
C GLU A 293 15.55 -9.70 3.07
N ASP A 294 16.50 -10.58 3.42
CA ASP A 294 17.44 -10.37 4.51
C ASP A 294 18.71 -9.63 4.05
N GLU A 295 19.25 -9.99 2.89
CA GLU A 295 20.59 -9.51 2.47
C GLU A 295 20.55 -8.20 1.65
N ASP A 296 19.51 -8.03 0.85
CA ASP A 296 19.45 -6.97 -0.14
C ASP A 296 18.82 -5.69 0.38
N PHE A 297 17.93 -5.78 1.38
CA PHE A 297 17.23 -4.63 1.94
C PHE A 297 17.90 -4.06 3.21
N ALA A 298 17.77 -2.75 3.38
CA ALA A 298 18.00 -2.04 4.64
C ALA A 298 16.62 -1.78 5.27
N LEU A 299 16.30 -2.57 6.30
CA LEU A 299 14.96 -2.67 6.86
C LEU A 299 14.75 -1.67 8.01
N THR A 300 13.53 -1.16 8.14
CA THR A 300 13.07 -0.43 9.33
C THR A 300 11.63 -0.82 9.67
N ASP A 301 11.32 -0.97 10.94
CA ASP A 301 9.94 -1.15 11.44
C ASP A 301 9.27 0.19 11.81
N GLY A 302 9.97 1.30 11.56
CA GLY A 302 9.58 2.66 11.93
C GLY A 302 9.94 3.09 13.34
N ASP A 303 10.37 2.18 14.20
CA ASP A 303 10.95 2.49 15.52
C ASP A 303 12.47 2.43 15.48
N ARG A 304 13.04 1.49 14.73
CA ARG A 304 14.47 1.28 14.55
C ARG A 304 14.81 0.79 13.15
N GLU A 305 16.08 0.92 12.82
CA GLU A 305 16.67 0.28 11.64
C GLU A 305 17.21 -1.10 12.02
N TRP A 306 17.21 -2.02 11.05
CA TRP A 306 17.63 -3.41 11.20
C TRP A 306 18.72 -3.70 10.19
N GLU A 307 19.95 -3.82 10.68
CA GLU A 307 21.06 -4.32 9.88
C GLU A 307 21.05 -5.86 9.89
N GLN A 308 21.67 -6.47 8.88
CA GLN A 308 21.78 -7.94 8.81
C GLN A 308 22.42 -8.54 10.08
N SER A 309 23.41 -7.84 10.66
CA SER A 309 24.03 -8.27 11.91
C SER A 309 23.07 -8.22 13.10
N ASP A 310 22.11 -7.31 13.10
CA ASP A 310 21.10 -7.23 14.15
C ASP A 310 20.13 -8.41 14.03
N LEU A 311 19.69 -8.71 12.80
CA LEU A 311 18.82 -9.85 12.49
C LEU A 311 19.48 -11.19 12.83
N ASP A 312 20.75 -11.37 12.48
CA ASP A 312 21.54 -12.56 12.83
C ASP A 312 21.76 -12.70 14.35
N ALA A 313 21.76 -11.59 15.09
CA ALA A 313 21.99 -11.57 16.53
C ALA A 313 20.72 -11.73 17.38
N VAL A 314 19.53 -11.81 16.77
CA VAL A 314 18.26 -11.98 17.49
C VAL A 314 18.26 -13.33 18.23
N ALA A 315 18.54 -13.24 19.53
CA ALA A 315 18.54 -14.29 20.55
C ALA A 315 17.17 -14.87 20.91
N ALA A 316 16.22 -13.95 21.08
CA ALA A 316 14.93 -14.16 21.71
C ALA A 316 13.98 -13.04 21.27
N ALA A 317 12.69 -13.31 21.37
CA ALA A 317 11.61 -12.37 21.15
C ALA A 317 10.54 -12.59 22.22
N GLU A 318 9.83 -11.53 22.59
CA GLU A 318 8.68 -11.54 23.48
C GLU A 318 7.40 -11.88 22.69
N PRO A 319 6.34 -12.42 23.34
CA PRO A 319 5.06 -12.69 22.67
C PRO A 319 4.37 -11.45 22.10
N SER A 320 4.73 -10.25 22.57
CA SER A 320 4.25 -8.96 22.06
C SER A 320 5.08 -8.42 20.91
N ASP A 321 6.23 -9.01 20.60
CA ASP A 321 7.02 -8.63 19.44
C ASP A 321 6.31 -9.04 18.14
N PRO A 322 6.59 -8.37 17.02
CA PRO A 322 6.11 -8.81 15.71
C PRO A 322 6.43 -10.28 15.43
N THR A 323 5.51 -10.96 14.75
CA THR A 323 5.64 -12.38 14.36
C THR A 323 6.92 -12.64 13.59
N TRP A 324 7.30 -11.76 12.67
CA TRP A 324 8.55 -11.88 11.91
C TRP A 324 9.79 -11.92 12.82
N LEU A 325 9.80 -11.13 13.91
CA LEU A 325 10.92 -11.07 14.85
C LEU A 325 10.95 -12.33 15.74
N GLN A 326 9.78 -12.82 16.14
CA GLN A 326 9.65 -14.10 16.85
C GLN A 326 10.17 -15.27 16.00
N LEU A 327 9.86 -15.29 14.71
CA LEU A 327 10.35 -16.30 13.78
C LEU A 327 11.85 -16.18 13.56
N ARG A 328 12.39 -14.96 13.43
CA ARG A 328 13.84 -14.72 13.33
C ARG A 328 14.59 -15.31 14.53
N ALA A 329 14.10 -15.04 15.75
CA ALA A 329 14.68 -15.61 16.97
C ALA A 329 14.67 -17.15 16.97
N ALA A 330 13.56 -17.76 16.52
CA ALA A 330 13.43 -19.21 16.43
C ALA A 330 14.39 -19.82 15.39
N ILE A 331 14.54 -19.19 14.22
CA ILE A 331 15.45 -19.61 13.15
C ILE A 331 16.90 -19.58 13.65
N ASN A 332 17.31 -18.48 14.28
CA ASN A 332 18.66 -18.34 14.83
C ASN A 332 18.96 -19.41 15.89
N ALA A 333 18.00 -19.69 16.78
CA ALA A 333 18.15 -20.72 17.79
C ALA A 333 18.33 -22.14 17.19
N VAL A 334 17.75 -22.43 16.03
CA VAL A 334 17.95 -23.71 15.31
C VAL A 334 19.31 -23.73 14.61
N ARG A 335 19.71 -22.62 13.97
CA ARG A 335 21.00 -22.47 13.29
C ARG A 335 22.17 -22.66 14.25
N ASP A 336 22.09 -22.08 15.45
CA ASP A 336 23.13 -22.19 16.47
C ASP A 336 23.25 -23.59 17.10
N ARG A 337 22.15 -24.36 17.14
CA ARG A 337 22.19 -25.77 17.58
C ARG A 337 22.80 -26.71 16.53
N SER A 338 22.87 -26.25 15.28
CA SER A 338 23.38 -27.03 14.15
C SER A 338 24.86 -26.76 13.84
N ARG A 339 25.50 -25.84 14.59
CA ARG A 339 26.93 -25.53 14.55
C ARG A 339 27.67 -26.23 15.70
#